data_AF-A0A9P4HD33-F1
#
_entry.id   AF-A0A9P4HD33-F1
#
_cell.length_a   1.000
_cell.length_b   1.000
_cell.length_c   1.000
_cell.angle_alpha   90.00
_cell.angle_beta   90.00
_cell.angle_gamma   90.00
#
_symmetry.space_group_name_H-M   'P 1'
#
loop_
_entity.id
_entity.type
_entity.pdbx_description
1 polymer ?
#
loop_
_entity_poly.entity_id
_entity_poly.type
_entity_poly.pdbx_seq_one_letter_code
_entity_poly.pdbx_strand_id
1 'polypeptide(L)'
;MASKAFVDKVLWDLTYVQSGRRDKIMVQNLEVTVNAGTDVWGRKKKQRALISVTITLDRKFESASATDTVDNSTVHYGILSKAIQARLQDDGWLSTGAMSESLVATVKKVAGSTPIYAIETNIFYPKGSMFGDGVSHSLSVTEAASARSNVLYLRNLRIPCLIGVNSNERLQKQPVVVNLWIDGLEDNARIDDYAKLESLLFEEISKTEFQTLESMLEWTVQILRTKFFVEKSDENAHIRLRIEKPLAVPFADAPAVEITRPVRTN
;
A
#
# COMPACT_ATOMS: atom_id res chain seq x y z
N MET A 1 11.82 -24.06 -6.31
CA MET A 1 11.17 -22.92 -7.00
C MET A 1 12.03 -21.71 -6.74
N ALA A 2 12.59 -21.08 -7.77
CA ALA A 2 13.39 -19.88 -7.59
C ALA A 2 12.53 -18.81 -6.90
N SER A 3 13.01 -18.26 -5.79
CA SER A 3 12.38 -17.12 -5.12
C SER A 3 12.25 -15.99 -6.14
N LYS A 4 11.03 -15.55 -6.43
CA LYS A 4 10.77 -14.45 -7.36
C LYS A 4 11.16 -13.15 -6.66
N ALA A 5 12.12 -12.40 -7.20
CA ALA A 5 12.61 -11.17 -6.59
C ALA A 5 11.52 -10.09 -6.56
N PHE A 6 11.39 -9.42 -5.40
CA PHE A 6 10.63 -8.17 -5.33
C PHE A 6 11.36 -7.07 -6.09
N VAL A 7 10.61 -6.24 -6.80
CA VAL A 7 11.09 -5.06 -7.51
C VAL A 7 10.33 -3.84 -7.01
N ASP A 8 10.97 -2.67 -7.08
CA ASP A 8 10.32 -1.39 -6.82
C ASP A 8 9.08 -1.23 -7.71
N LYS A 9 8.00 -0.66 -7.16
CA LYS A 9 6.73 -0.41 -7.83
C LYS A 9 6.91 0.41 -9.09
N VAL A 10 7.84 1.36 -9.12
CA VAL A 10 8.16 2.16 -10.32
C VAL A 10 8.70 1.27 -11.44
N LEU A 11 9.57 0.33 -11.13
CA LEU A 11 10.10 -0.62 -12.12
C LEU A 11 9.02 -1.61 -12.57
N TRP A 12 8.17 -2.06 -11.63
CA TRP A 12 7.01 -2.88 -11.96
C TRP A 12 6.06 -2.14 -12.91
N ASP A 13 5.75 -0.87 -12.62
CA ASP A 13 4.88 -0.02 -13.44
C ASP A 13 5.46 0.23 -14.82
N LEU A 14 6.76 0.47 -14.92
CA LEU A 14 7.44 0.62 -16.20
C LEU A 14 7.27 -0.63 -17.06
N THR A 15 7.53 -1.81 -16.47
CA THR A 15 7.37 -3.11 -17.15
C THR A 15 5.92 -3.33 -17.57
N TYR A 16 4.99 -3.03 -16.68
CA TYR A 16 3.56 -3.15 -16.91
C TYR A 16 3.10 -2.25 -18.07
N VAL A 17 3.50 -0.98 -18.09
CA VAL A 17 3.14 -0.02 -19.14
C VAL A 17 3.75 -0.43 -20.48
N GLN A 18 5.03 -0.83 -20.50
CA GLN A 18 5.72 -1.30 -21.72
C GLN A 18 5.07 -2.53 -22.34
N SER A 19 4.36 -3.33 -21.56
CA SER A 19 3.63 -4.49 -22.07
C SER A 19 2.52 -4.10 -23.06
N GLY A 20 1.92 -2.92 -22.93
CA GLY A 20 0.77 -2.52 -23.75
C GLY A 20 -0.54 -3.25 -23.46
N ARG A 21 -0.61 -4.10 -22.42
CA ARG A 21 -1.87 -4.76 -21.99
C ARG A 21 -2.73 -3.78 -21.21
N ARG A 22 -4.02 -3.68 -21.56
CA ARG A 22 -4.92 -2.62 -21.04
C ARG A 22 -6.29 -3.10 -20.60
N ASP A 23 -6.76 -4.24 -21.09
CA ASP A 23 -8.08 -4.76 -20.74
C ASP A 23 -8.07 -5.27 -19.30
N LYS A 24 -8.97 -4.71 -18.48
CA LYS A 24 -9.00 -4.91 -17.02
C LYS A 24 -10.36 -5.35 -16.52
N ILE A 25 -10.32 -6.22 -15.53
CA ILE A 25 -11.48 -6.62 -14.72
C ILE A 25 -11.18 -6.24 -13.28
N MET A 26 -12.11 -5.54 -12.63
CA MET A 26 -11.90 -4.98 -11.31
C MET A 26 -13.04 -5.33 -10.36
N VAL A 27 -12.68 -5.69 -9.13
CA VAL A 27 -13.57 -5.68 -7.97
C VAL A 27 -13.01 -4.63 -7.03
N GLN A 28 -13.79 -3.59 -6.72
CA GLN A 28 -13.30 -2.43 -5.97
C GLN A 28 -13.97 -2.35 -4.60
N ASN A 29 -13.16 -2.13 -3.57
CA ASN A 29 -13.60 -1.88 -2.20
C ASN A 29 -14.63 -2.90 -1.68
N LEU A 30 -14.42 -4.17 -1.98
CA LEU A 30 -15.25 -5.25 -1.46
C LEU A 30 -15.08 -5.30 0.06
N GLU A 31 -16.13 -4.90 0.77
CA GLU A 31 -16.11 -4.86 2.21
C GLU A 31 -16.25 -6.27 2.79
N VAL A 32 -15.31 -6.62 3.68
CA VAL A 32 -15.26 -7.92 4.37
C VAL A 32 -14.80 -7.73 5.81
N THR A 33 -15.03 -8.75 6.63
CA THR A 33 -14.44 -8.83 7.97
C THR A 33 -13.40 -9.93 7.98
N VAL A 34 -12.17 -9.61 8.40
CA VAL A 34 -10.99 -10.48 8.24
C VAL A 34 -10.28 -10.76 9.56
N ASN A 35 -9.62 -11.91 9.63
CA ASN A 35 -8.69 -12.29 10.70
C ASN A 35 -7.24 -12.00 10.25
N ALA A 36 -6.93 -10.74 9.94
CA ALA A 36 -5.61 -10.35 9.43
C ALA A 36 -5.20 -8.93 9.88
N GLY A 37 -3.89 -8.66 9.80
CA GLY A 37 -3.30 -7.38 10.17
C GLY A 37 -3.25 -7.14 11.68
N THR A 38 -3.35 -5.89 12.08
CA THR A 38 -3.52 -5.44 13.46
C THR A 38 -4.49 -4.25 13.50
N ASP A 39 -5.11 -3.98 14.65
CA ASP A 39 -5.86 -2.73 14.85
C ASP A 39 -4.92 -1.55 15.14
N VAL A 40 -5.47 -0.34 15.32
CA VAL A 40 -4.72 0.87 15.68
C VAL A 40 -3.83 0.74 16.94
N TRP A 41 -4.00 -0.32 17.75
CA TRP A 41 -3.21 -0.59 18.96
C TRP A 41 -2.20 -1.73 18.77
N GLY A 42 -2.05 -2.24 17.54
CA GLY A 42 -1.17 -3.38 17.23
C GLY A 42 -1.74 -4.74 17.66
N ARG A 43 -3.04 -4.84 17.97
CA ARG A 43 -3.65 -6.09 18.45
C ARG A 43 -4.22 -6.91 17.30
N LYS A 44 -4.07 -8.23 17.39
CA LYS A 44 -4.73 -9.19 16.48
C LYS A 44 -6.22 -9.28 16.81
N LYS A 45 -7.02 -8.42 16.19
CA LYS A 45 -8.47 -8.36 16.39
C LYS A 45 -9.22 -8.36 15.06
N LYS A 46 -10.21 -9.25 14.94
CA LYS A 46 -11.10 -9.33 13.77
C LYS A 46 -11.63 -7.94 13.42
N GLN A 47 -11.44 -7.52 12.17
CA GLN A 47 -11.67 -6.14 11.74
C GLN A 47 -12.25 -6.05 10.33
N ARG A 48 -12.86 -4.89 10.01
CA ARG A 48 -13.34 -4.57 8.67
C ARG A 48 -12.15 -4.22 7.77
N ALA A 49 -12.16 -4.72 6.54
CA ALA A 49 -11.21 -4.38 5.49
C ALA A 49 -11.96 -4.13 4.18
N LEU A 50 -11.38 -3.28 3.33
CA LEU A 50 -11.81 -3.10 1.95
C LEU A 50 -10.81 -3.79 1.04
N ILE A 51 -11.28 -4.71 0.20
CA ILE A 51 -10.45 -5.49 -0.71
C ILE A 51 -10.71 -5.02 -2.13
N SER A 52 -9.66 -4.57 -2.81
CA SER A 52 -9.70 -4.29 -4.23
C SER A 52 -8.79 -5.25 -5.00
N VAL A 53 -9.26 -5.74 -6.13
CA VAL A 53 -8.52 -6.62 -7.04
C VAL A 53 -8.68 -6.11 -8.46
N THR A 54 -7.56 -5.99 -9.15
CA THR A 54 -7.48 -5.66 -10.57
C THR A 54 -6.79 -6.82 -11.29
N ILE A 55 -7.44 -7.34 -12.33
CA ILE A 55 -6.89 -8.35 -13.23
C ILE A 55 -6.66 -7.68 -14.57
N THR A 56 -5.43 -7.67 -15.05
CA THR A 56 -5.11 -7.27 -16.43
C THR A 56 -5.00 -8.53 -17.27
N LEU A 57 -5.82 -8.62 -18.33
CA LEU A 57 -5.79 -9.74 -19.26
C LEU A 57 -4.56 -9.65 -20.17
N ASP A 58 -3.99 -10.80 -20.56
CA ASP A 58 -2.91 -10.83 -21.56
C ASP A 58 -3.41 -10.64 -22.99
N ARG A 59 -4.70 -10.95 -23.20
CA ARG A 59 -5.42 -10.72 -24.44
C ARG A 59 -6.58 -9.79 -24.21
N LYS A 60 -7.16 -9.28 -25.28
CA LYS A 60 -8.41 -8.51 -25.17
C LYS A 60 -9.55 -9.42 -24.72
N PHE A 61 -10.70 -8.83 -24.41
CA PHE A 61 -11.93 -9.59 -24.10
C PHE A 61 -12.42 -10.53 -25.22
N GLU A 62 -11.79 -10.52 -26.41
CA GLU A 62 -12.00 -11.44 -27.55
C GLU A 62 -13.46 -11.92 -27.69
N SER A 63 -13.72 -13.22 -27.47
CA SER A 63 -15.02 -13.85 -27.66
C SER A 63 -16.08 -13.29 -26.72
N ALA A 64 -15.79 -13.12 -25.42
CA ALA A 64 -16.73 -12.53 -24.48
C ALA A 64 -17.34 -11.20 -24.95
N SER A 65 -16.54 -10.34 -25.61
CA SER A 65 -17.05 -9.08 -26.18
C SER A 65 -17.82 -9.26 -27.49
N ALA A 66 -17.47 -10.26 -28.30
CA ALA A 66 -18.07 -10.50 -29.61
C ALA A 66 -19.38 -11.29 -29.52
N THR A 67 -19.50 -12.18 -28.54
CA THR A 67 -20.64 -13.11 -28.39
C THR A 67 -21.53 -12.80 -27.20
N ASP A 68 -21.20 -11.79 -26.39
CA ASP A 68 -21.92 -11.42 -25.17
C ASP A 68 -22.06 -12.61 -24.20
N THR A 69 -20.95 -13.33 -23.98
CA THR A 69 -20.90 -14.52 -23.13
C THR A 69 -19.77 -14.45 -22.11
N VAL A 70 -19.95 -15.10 -20.97
CA VAL A 70 -18.88 -15.28 -19.98
C VAL A 70 -18.15 -16.60 -20.26
N ASP A 71 -17.07 -16.52 -21.03
CA ASP A 71 -16.21 -17.65 -21.37
C ASP A 71 -14.76 -17.42 -20.89
N ASN A 72 -13.80 -18.18 -21.43
CA ASN A 72 -12.39 -18.13 -21.04
C ASN A 72 -11.61 -16.92 -21.59
N SER A 73 -12.24 -15.96 -22.30
CA SER A 73 -11.61 -14.68 -22.65
C SER A 73 -11.91 -13.57 -21.64
N THR A 74 -12.64 -13.88 -20.57
CA THR A 74 -12.96 -12.96 -19.47
C THR A 74 -12.96 -13.65 -18.11
N VAL A 75 -13.03 -12.89 -17.04
CA VAL A 75 -13.16 -13.39 -15.67
C VAL A 75 -14.48 -12.92 -15.07
N HIS A 76 -15.28 -13.86 -14.58
CA HIS A 76 -16.55 -13.55 -13.97
C HIS A 76 -16.37 -12.84 -12.62
N TYR A 77 -16.54 -11.52 -12.57
CA TYR A 77 -16.35 -10.71 -11.35
C TYR A 77 -17.28 -11.12 -10.19
N GLY A 78 -18.51 -11.55 -10.47
CA GLY A 78 -19.43 -12.09 -9.45
C GLY A 78 -19.02 -13.44 -8.84
N ILE A 79 -18.34 -14.31 -9.58
CA ILE A 79 -17.74 -15.53 -9.03
C ILE A 79 -16.48 -15.16 -8.24
N LEU A 80 -15.68 -14.24 -8.78
CA LEU A 80 -14.47 -13.72 -8.14
C LEU A 80 -14.77 -13.11 -6.77
N SER A 81 -15.78 -12.23 -6.65
CA SER A 81 -16.12 -11.59 -5.38
C SER A 81 -16.57 -12.61 -4.33
N LYS A 82 -17.41 -13.59 -4.71
CA LYS A 82 -17.83 -14.70 -3.84
C LYS A 82 -16.64 -15.56 -3.41
N ALA A 83 -15.72 -15.86 -4.32
CA ALA A 83 -14.52 -16.64 -4.02
C ALA A 83 -13.59 -15.90 -3.05
N ILE A 84 -13.41 -14.58 -3.22
CA ILE A 84 -12.65 -13.73 -2.29
C ILE A 84 -13.31 -13.73 -0.91
N GLN A 85 -14.63 -13.51 -0.83
CA GLN A 85 -15.36 -13.54 0.44
C GLN A 85 -15.21 -14.90 1.15
N ALA A 86 -15.41 -15.99 0.42
CA ALA A 86 -15.27 -17.34 0.96
C ALA A 86 -13.83 -17.62 1.43
N ARG A 87 -12.81 -17.17 0.69
CA ARG A 87 -11.41 -17.33 1.09
C ARG A 87 -11.08 -16.61 2.39
N LEU A 88 -11.76 -15.50 2.68
CA LEU A 88 -11.51 -14.68 3.85
C LEU A 88 -12.42 -15.03 5.04
N GLN A 89 -13.34 -15.98 4.85
CA GLN A 89 -14.16 -16.54 5.93
C GLN A 89 -13.40 -17.63 6.67
N ASP A 90 -13.22 -17.41 7.98
CA ASP A 90 -12.86 -18.40 9.00
C ASP A 90 -11.53 -19.15 8.86
N ASP A 91 -10.56 -18.54 8.20
CA ASP A 91 -9.16 -18.93 8.37
C ASP A 91 -8.57 -18.34 9.65
N GLY A 92 -7.61 -19.04 10.23
CA GLY A 92 -6.79 -18.55 11.34
C GLY A 92 -6.08 -17.23 11.01
N TRP A 93 -5.42 -16.64 12.00
CA TRP A 93 -4.82 -15.31 11.82
C TRP A 93 -3.74 -15.30 10.73
N LEU A 94 -3.94 -14.49 9.68
CA LEU A 94 -2.96 -14.29 8.60
C LEU A 94 -2.23 -12.96 8.77
N SER A 95 -0.97 -12.90 8.32
CA SER A 95 -0.35 -11.59 8.09
C SER A 95 -0.96 -10.92 6.86
N THR A 96 -0.91 -9.60 6.78
CA THR A 96 -1.44 -8.87 5.60
C THR A 96 -0.75 -9.27 4.30
N GLY A 97 0.57 -9.55 4.36
CA GLY A 97 1.33 -10.08 3.23
C GLY A 97 0.80 -11.43 2.76
N ALA A 98 0.68 -12.40 3.68
CA ALA A 98 0.16 -13.74 3.36
C ALA A 98 -1.29 -13.69 2.85
N MET A 99 -2.11 -12.80 3.40
CA MET A 99 -3.47 -12.58 2.92
C MET A 99 -3.46 -12.07 1.46
N SER A 100 -2.58 -11.13 1.11
CA SER A 100 -2.43 -10.64 -0.27
C SER A 100 -2.02 -11.74 -1.24
N GLU A 101 -1.09 -12.61 -0.83
CA GLU A 101 -0.70 -13.77 -1.62
C GLU A 101 -1.85 -14.76 -1.81
N SER A 102 -2.66 -14.97 -0.77
CA SER A 102 -3.84 -15.83 -0.85
C SER A 102 -4.92 -15.28 -1.80
N LEU A 103 -5.05 -13.96 -1.90
CA LEU A 103 -5.94 -13.30 -2.85
C LEU A 103 -5.46 -13.51 -4.29
N VAL A 104 -4.15 -13.35 -4.54
CA VAL A 104 -3.55 -13.66 -5.85
C VAL A 104 -3.81 -15.13 -6.25
N ALA A 105 -3.62 -16.07 -5.33
CA ALA A 105 -3.91 -17.49 -5.59
C ALA A 105 -5.40 -17.74 -5.90
N THR A 106 -6.29 -17.05 -5.20
CA THR A 106 -7.75 -17.12 -5.42
C THR A 106 -8.12 -16.59 -6.80
N VAL A 107 -7.56 -15.45 -7.20
CA VAL A 107 -7.75 -14.87 -8.54
C VAL A 107 -7.34 -15.87 -9.61
N LYS A 108 -6.15 -16.46 -9.51
CA LYS A 108 -5.66 -17.46 -10.47
C LYS A 108 -6.59 -18.67 -10.57
N LYS A 109 -7.08 -19.16 -9.42
CA LYS A 109 -8.04 -20.27 -9.39
C LYS A 109 -9.35 -19.93 -10.10
N VAL A 110 -9.88 -18.73 -9.90
CA VAL A 110 -11.13 -18.28 -10.52
C VAL A 110 -10.96 -18.02 -12.02
N ALA A 111 -9.81 -17.47 -12.43
CA ALA A 111 -9.53 -17.21 -13.84
C ALA A 111 -9.36 -18.50 -14.66
N GLY A 112 -8.95 -19.60 -14.03
CA GLY A 112 -8.84 -20.90 -14.67
C GLY A 112 -7.88 -20.85 -15.86
N SER A 113 -8.42 -21.02 -17.07
CA SER A 113 -7.64 -21.00 -18.32
C SER A 113 -7.51 -19.61 -18.95
N THR A 114 -8.16 -18.60 -18.38
CA THR A 114 -8.14 -17.22 -18.89
C THR A 114 -6.72 -16.65 -18.83
N PRO A 115 -6.13 -16.20 -19.95
CA PRO A 115 -4.78 -15.63 -19.95
C PRO A 115 -4.71 -14.31 -19.17
N ILE A 116 -4.01 -14.32 -18.03
CA ILE A 116 -3.77 -13.13 -17.20
C ILE A 116 -2.34 -12.64 -17.41
N TYR A 117 -2.19 -11.33 -17.62
CA TYR A 117 -0.88 -10.68 -17.65
C TYR A 117 -0.44 -10.24 -16.25
N ALA A 118 -1.32 -9.55 -15.52
CA ALA A 118 -1.02 -9.00 -14.20
C ALA A 118 -2.20 -9.08 -13.23
N ILE A 119 -1.87 -9.19 -11.94
CA ILE A 119 -2.82 -9.16 -10.83
C ILE A 119 -2.33 -8.11 -9.84
N GLU A 120 -3.20 -7.17 -9.49
CA GLU A 120 -2.97 -6.18 -8.44
C GLU A 120 -4.01 -6.39 -7.34
N THR A 121 -3.59 -6.54 -6.09
CA THR A 121 -4.47 -6.63 -4.93
C THR A 121 -4.18 -5.49 -3.98
N ASN A 122 -5.21 -4.86 -3.41
CA ASN A 122 -5.09 -3.85 -2.37
C ASN A 122 -5.99 -4.24 -1.19
N ILE A 123 -5.39 -4.32 -0.01
CA ILE A 123 -6.08 -4.53 1.26
C ILE A 123 -6.01 -3.23 2.02
N PHE A 124 -7.15 -2.61 2.34
CA PHE A 124 -7.22 -1.39 3.14
C PHE A 124 -7.93 -1.64 4.47
N TYR A 125 -7.28 -1.23 5.56
CA TYR A 125 -7.80 -1.27 6.92
C TYR A 125 -8.16 0.16 7.37
N PRO A 126 -9.46 0.53 7.39
CA PRO A 126 -9.88 1.85 7.89
C PRO A 126 -9.52 2.06 9.37
N LYS A 127 -9.41 0.96 10.14
CA LYS A 127 -9.02 0.98 11.55
C LYS A 127 -7.59 0.48 11.79
N GLY A 128 -6.74 0.54 10.76
CA GLY A 128 -5.32 0.22 10.88
C GLY A 128 -4.46 1.42 11.30
N SER A 129 -5.01 2.64 11.32
CA SER A 129 -4.30 3.88 11.68
C SER A 129 -5.11 4.70 12.70
N MET A 130 -4.42 5.22 13.71
CA MET A 130 -5.00 6.06 14.77
C MET A 130 -5.14 7.51 14.34
N PHE A 131 -4.12 8.06 13.68
CA PHE A 131 -3.98 9.47 13.37
C PHE A 131 -4.20 9.79 11.88
N GLY A 132 -4.42 8.77 11.05
CA GLY A 132 -4.69 8.90 9.62
C GLY A 132 -6.02 8.30 9.19
N ASP A 133 -6.17 8.15 7.88
CA ASP A 133 -7.41 7.64 7.27
C ASP A 133 -7.44 6.10 7.22
N GLY A 134 -6.30 5.45 7.44
CA GLY A 134 -6.15 4.00 7.42
C GLY A 134 -4.80 3.56 6.86
N VAL A 135 -4.63 2.24 6.77
CA VAL A 135 -3.44 1.61 6.22
C VAL A 135 -3.83 0.73 5.06
N SER A 136 -3.05 0.72 3.99
CA SER A 136 -3.21 -0.26 2.92
C SER A 136 -1.94 -1.03 2.62
N HIS A 137 -2.11 -2.25 2.13
CA HIS A 137 -1.05 -3.03 1.52
C HIS A 137 -1.47 -3.38 0.09
N SER A 138 -0.59 -3.08 -0.86
CA SER A 138 -0.78 -3.40 -2.27
C SER A 138 0.25 -4.43 -2.70
N LEU A 139 -0.18 -5.48 -3.39
CA LEU A 139 0.68 -6.48 -4.01
C LEU A 139 0.38 -6.52 -5.50
N SER A 140 1.41 -6.35 -6.32
CA SER A 140 1.34 -6.35 -7.79
C SER A 140 2.19 -7.49 -8.32
N VAL A 141 1.63 -8.33 -9.18
CA VAL A 141 2.28 -9.53 -9.72
C VAL A 141 2.09 -9.58 -11.23
N THR A 142 3.17 -9.79 -11.97
CA THR A 142 3.09 -10.14 -13.40
C THR A 142 3.38 -11.63 -13.59
N GLU A 143 2.63 -12.28 -14.49
CA GLU A 143 2.87 -13.70 -14.81
C GLU A 143 4.10 -13.86 -15.70
N ALA A 144 4.25 -13.00 -16.73
CA ALA A 144 5.27 -13.13 -17.76
C ALA A 144 6.70 -12.83 -17.26
N ALA A 145 6.88 -11.76 -16.48
CA ALA A 145 8.19 -11.33 -16.00
C ALA A 145 8.54 -11.88 -14.60
N SER A 146 7.60 -12.58 -13.95
CA SER A 146 7.71 -13.00 -12.55
C SER A 146 8.09 -11.87 -11.57
N ALA A 147 7.88 -10.62 -11.96
CA ALA A 147 8.15 -9.45 -11.14
C ALA A 147 7.00 -9.24 -10.15
N ARG A 148 7.37 -9.03 -8.88
CA ARG A 148 6.45 -8.73 -7.78
C ARG A 148 6.82 -7.40 -7.17
N SER A 149 5.85 -6.56 -6.86
CA SER A 149 6.05 -5.36 -6.05
C SER A 149 5.06 -5.38 -4.90
N ASN A 150 5.47 -4.93 -3.72
CA ASN A 150 4.60 -4.77 -2.58
C ASN A 150 4.79 -3.41 -1.92
N VAL A 151 3.68 -2.77 -1.55
CA VAL A 151 3.70 -1.42 -1.01
C VAL A 151 2.79 -1.33 0.20
N LEU A 152 3.38 -1.09 1.37
CA LEU A 152 2.66 -0.64 2.56
C LEU A 152 2.43 0.87 2.46
N TYR A 153 1.24 1.35 2.78
CA TYR A 153 0.89 2.76 2.72
C TYR A 153 0.08 3.21 3.94
N LEU A 154 0.66 4.13 4.72
CA LEU A 154 -0.01 4.84 5.80
C LEU A 154 -0.58 6.16 5.24
N ARG A 155 -1.91 6.29 5.27
CA ARG A 155 -2.62 7.35 4.53
C ARG A 155 -2.98 8.52 5.44
N ASN A 156 -2.57 9.72 5.04
CA ASN A 156 -2.98 11.00 5.60
C ASN A 156 -2.85 11.08 7.13
N LEU A 157 -1.71 10.67 7.70
CA LEU A 157 -1.44 10.82 9.12
C LEU A 157 -1.41 12.31 9.50
N ARG A 158 -2.24 12.73 10.45
CA ARG A 158 -2.34 14.13 10.89
C ARG A 158 -1.53 14.31 12.16
N ILE A 159 -0.36 14.94 12.06
CA ILE A 159 0.59 15.07 13.18
C ILE A 159 0.81 16.55 13.50
N PRO A 160 0.39 17.04 14.68
CA PRO A 160 0.65 18.41 15.10
C PRO A 160 2.12 18.65 15.47
N CYS A 161 2.77 19.64 14.86
CA CYS A 161 4.14 20.06 15.18
C CYS A 161 4.32 21.57 14.96
N LEU A 162 5.46 22.13 15.40
CA LEU A 162 5.83 23.50 15.06
C LEU A 162 6.56 23.48 13.72
N ILE A 163 5.99 24.15 12.71
CA ILE A 163 6.51 24.15 11.34
C ILE A 163 6.31 25.51 10.68
N GLY A 164 7.38 26.12 10.16
CA GLY A 164 7.26 27.40 9.44
C GLY A 164 8.36 28.39 9.79
N VAL A 165 8.54 29.37 8.90
CA VAL A 165 9.56 30.40 8.97
C VAL A 165 9.02 31.62 9.73
N ASN A 166 7.74 31.92 9.60
CA ASN A 166 7.16 33.15 10.15
C ASN A 166 6.91 33.00 11.65
N SER A 167 7.16 34.07 12.41
CA SER A 167 7.04 34.07 13.87
C SER A 167 5.65 33.69 14.38
N ASN A 168 4.59 34.08 13.67
CA ASN A 168 3.21 33.69 13.99
C ASN A 168 2.98 32.18 13.86
N GLU A 169 3.64 31.50 12.91
CA GLU A 169 3.57 30.04 12.73
C GLU A 169 4.27 29.26 13.85
N ARG A 170 5.03 29.95 14.70
CA ARG A 170 5.77 29.37 15.84
C ARG A 170 5.01 29.42 17.15
N LEU A 171 3.85 30.09 17.19
CA LEU A 171 3.08 30.30 18.42
C LEU A 171 2.24 29.08 18.81
N GLN A 172 1.89 28.22 17.84
CA GLN A 172 1.03 27.07 18.08
C GLN A 172 1.40 25.92 17.13
N LYS A 173 1.31 24.68 17.62
CA LYS A 173 1.42 23.49 16.78
C LYS A 173 0.29 23.46 15.76
N GLN A 174 0.64 23.18 14.53
CA GLN A 174 -0.29 23.01 13.42
C GLN A 174 -0.17 21.60 12.86
N PRO A 175 -1.27 21.02 12.34
CA PRO A 175 -1.22 19.69 11.76
C PRO A 175 -0.41 19.72 10.46
N VAL A 176 0.54 18.79 10.32
CA VAL A 176 1.03 18.35 9.01
C VAL A 176 0.31 17.06 8.61
N VAL A 177 0.12 16.85 7.31
CA VAL A 177 -0.43 15.61 6.77
C VAL A 177 0.72 14.80 6.17
N VAL A 178 0.96 13.62 6.74
CA VAL A 178 2.06 12.74 6.35
C VAL A 178 1.50 11.53 5.61
N ASN A 179 2.04 11.29 4.42
CA ASN A 179 1.75 10.12 3.61
C ASN A 179 3.04 9.33 3.43
N LEU A 180 3.02 8.05 3.84
CA LEU A 180 4.21 7.20 3.85
C LEU A 180 3.95 5.90 3.10
N TRP A 181 4.69 5.68 2.01
CA TRP A 181 4.75 4.42 1.29
C TRP A 181 6.08 3.74 1.57
N ILE A 182 6.02 2.43 1.86
CA ILE A 182 7.20 1.57 1.98
C ILE A 182 7.07 0.49 0.92
N ASP A 183 7.98 0.51 -0.04
CA ASP A 183 8.10 -0.50 -1.09
C ASP A 183 9.12 -1.57 -0.69
N GLY A 184 8.96 -2.79 -1.20
CA GLY A 184 10.00 -3.82 -1.14
C GLY A 184 10.21 -4.46 0.23
N LEU A 185 9.18 -4.51 1.08
CA LEU A 185 9.23 -5.24 2.36
C LEU A 185 9.08 -6.74 2.13
N GLU A 186 10.19 -7.47 1.99
CA GLU A 186 10.13 -8.91 1.66
C GLU A 186 9.51 -9.77 2.75
N ASP A 187 9.68 -9.41 4.02
CA ASP A 187 9.08 -10.13 5.13
C ASP A 187 7.60 -9.75 5.30
N ASN A 188 6.72 -10.71 5.02
CA ASN A 188 5.28 -10.57 5.16
C ASN A 188 4.82 -10.15 6.57
N ALA A 189 5.59 -10.46 7.62
CA ALA A 189 5.25 -10.08 8.99
C ALA A 189 5.53 -8.60 9.28
N ARG A 190 6.58 -8.02 8.65
CA ARG A 190 6.94 -6.60 8.78
C ARG A 190 5.86 -5.66 8.27
N ILE A 191 5.04 -6.13 7.33
CA ILE A 191 3.89 -5.37 6.80
C ILE A 191 2.92 -5.03 7.94
N ASP A 192 2.73 -5.89 8.94
CA ASP A 192 1.76 -5.67 10.03
C ASP A 192 2.27 -4.78 11.17
N ASP A 193 3.52 -4.31 11.08
CA ASP A 193 4.12 -3.38 12.05
C ASP A 193 3.69 -1.91 11.82
N TYR A 194 2.72 -1.64 10.93
CA TYR A 194 2.26 -0.28 10.62
C TYR A 194 1.80 0.53 11.84
N ALA A 195 1.22 -0.11 12.87
CA ALA A 195 0.82 0.60 14.09
C ALA A 195 2.04 1.11 14.89
N LYS A 196 3.12 0.32 14.92
CA LYS A 196 4.41 0.74 15.53
C LYS A 196 5.06 1.85 14.71
N LEU A 197 5.02 1.73 13.38
CA LEU A 197 5.55 2.73 12.45
C LEU A 197 4.82 4.07 12.59
N GLU A 198 3.49 4.05 12.64
CA GLU A 198 2.67 5.24 12.87
C GLU A 198 2.98 5.89 14.22
N SER A 199 3.11 5.08 15.28
CA SER A 199 3.41 5.57 16.62
C SER A 199 4.76 6.28 16.67
N LEU A 200 5.80 5.69 16.04
CA LEU A 200 7.12 6.31 15.92
C LEU A 200 7.04 7.64 15.16
N LEU A 201 6.36 7.69 14.02
CA LEU A 201 6.21 8.92 13.23
C LEU A 201 5.54 10.02 14.05
N PHE A 202 4.43 9.70 14.71
CA PHE A 202 3.69 10.65 15.54
C PHE A 202 4.56 11.19 16.68
N GLU A 203 5.23 10.30 17.42
CA GLU A 203 6.08 10.69 18.55
C GLU A 203 7.27 11.55 18.14
N GLU A 204 7.93 11.22 17.03
CA GLU A 204 9.13 11.91 16.59
C GLU A 204 8.77 13.25 15.93
N ILE A 205 7.84 13.27 14.97
CA ILE A 205 7.47 14.50 14.25
C ILE A 205 6.79 15.51 15.18
N SER A 206 5.96 15.08 16.13
CA SER A 206 5.27 16.00 17.04
C SER A 206 6.20 16.79 17.97
N LYS A 207 7.44 16.33 18.15
CA LYS A 207 8.49 17.01 18.95
C LYS A 207 9.36 17.97 18.11
N THR A 208 9.18 17.97 16.79
CA THR A 208 10.00 18.79 15.88
C THR A 208 9.55 20.23 15.80
N GLU A 209 10.49 21.06 15.37
CA GLU A 209 10.39 22.52 15.33
C GLU A 209 10.97 23.09 14.02
N PHE A 210 10.89 22.35 12.92
CA PHE A 210 11.51 22.74 11.64
C PHE A 210 10.91 24.03 11.08
N GLN A 211 11.68 24.75 10.26
CA GLN A 211 11.16 25.89 9.50
C GLN A 211 10.57 25.47 8.16
N THR A 212 11.12 24.43 7.54
CA THR A 212 10.78 23.98 6.19
C THR A 212 10.34 22.52 6.18
N LEU A 213 9.50 22.16 5.21
CA LEU A 213 9.02 20.78 5.07
C LEU A 213 10.13 19.86 4.55
N GLU A 214 11.05 20.41 3.76
CA GLU A 214 12.21 19.73 3.20
C GLU A 214 13.15 19.22 4.29
N SER A 215 13.46 20.07 5.29
CA SER A 215 14.28 19.66 6.43
C SER A 215 13.57 18.58 7.27
N MET A 216 12.25 18.70 7.43
CA MET A 216 11.45 17.68 8.12
C MET A 216 11.47 16.34 7.37
N LEU A 217 11.28 16.36 6.05
CA LEU A 217 11.30 15.16 5.20
C LEU A 217 12.62 14.39 5.32
N GLU A 218 13.75 15.06 5.07
CA GLU A 218 15.07 14.42 5.13
C GLU A 218 15.34 13.87 6.53
N TRP A 219 15.03 14.63 7.58
CA TRP A 219 15.18 14.17 8.95
C TRP A 219 14.29 12.96 9.27
N THR A 220 13.01 12.97 8.86
CA THR A 220 12.10 11.85 9.09
C THR A 220 12.59 10.58 8.41
N VAL A 221 13.14 10.66 7.19
CA VAL A 221 13.77 9.50 6.54
C VAL A 221 14.94 8.95 7.36
N GLN A 222 15.80 9.82 7.91
CA GLN A 222 16.91 9.36 8.76
C GLN A 222 16.41 8.71 10.05
N ILE A 223 15.36 9.24 10.67
CA ILE A 223 14.72 8.63 11.84
C ILE A 223 14.18 7.25 11.52
N LEU A 224 13.46 7.10 10.40
CA LEU A 224 12.94 5.81 9.96
C LEU A 224 14.06 4.78 9.74
N ARG A 225 15.15 5.19 9.07
CA ARG A 225 16.33 4.33 8.84
C ARG A 225 17.03 3.89 10.13
N THR A 226 17.11 4.78 11.12
CA THR A 226 17.89 4.53 12.34
C THR A 226 17.08 3.86 13.45
N LYS A 227 15.76 4.08 13.50
CA LYS A 227 14.89 3.59 14.59
C LYS A 227 13.94 2.48 14.19
N PHE A 228 13.55 2.37 12.92
CA PHE A 228 12.53 1.38 12.48
C PHE A 228 13.05 0.36 11.48
N PHE A 229 13.74 0.81 10.43
CA PHE A 229 14.25 -0.04 9.36
C PHE A 229 15.69 -0.48 9.62
N VAL A 230 15.88 -1.12 10.77
CA VAL A 230 17.21 -1.53 11.26
C VAL A 230 17.55 -2.97 10.90
N GLU A 231 16.57 -3.77 10.48
CA GLU A 231 16.75 -5.19 10.20
C GLU A 231 17.43 -5.41 8.84
N LYS A 232 18.02 -6.59 8.66
CA LYS A 232 18.61 -6.97 7.37
C LYS A 232 17.54 -7.20 6.29
N SER A 233 16.36 -7.66 6.70
CA SER A 233 15.17 -7.83 5.84
C SER A 233 14.69 -6.52 5.21
N ASP A 234 15.06 -5.36 5.78
CA ASP A 234 14.67 -4.05 5.27
C ASP A 234 15.64 -3.51 4.19
N GLU A 235 16.68 -4.26 3.81
CA GLU A 235 17.78 -3.79 2.94
C GLU A 235 17.30 -3.26 1.58
N ASN A 236 16.35 -3.96 0.95
CA ASN A 236 15.81 -3.62 -0.36
C ASN A 236 14.63 -2.64 -0.33
N ALA A 237 14.20 -2.24 0.87
CA ALA A 237 13.01 -1.41 1.02
C ALA A 237 13.27 0.04 0.58
N HIS A 238 12.25 0.69 0.04
CA HIS A 238 12.30 2.10 -0.36
C HIS A 238 11.23 2.89 0.38
N ILE A 239 11.63 4.03 0.93
CA ILE A 239 10.75 4.97 1.61
C ILE A 239 10.35 6.06 0.62
N ARG A 240 9.06 6.18 0.33
CA ARG A 240 8.47 7.36 -0.30
C ARG A 240 7.65 8.09 0.75
N LEU A 241 8.02 9.35 1.00
CA LEU A 241 7.44 10.18 2.05
C LEU A 241 6.99 11.50 1.45
N ARG A 242 5.72 11.83 1.66
CA ARG A 242 5.13 13.13 1.33
C ARG A 242 4.62 13.79 2.60
N ILE A 243 4.97 15.06 2.80
CA ILE A 243 4.46 15.88 3.90
C ILE A 243 3.79 17.11 3.31
N GLU A 244 2.59 17.38 3.80
CA GLU A 244 1.76 18.52 3.41
C GLU A 244 1.56 19.42 4.63
N LYS A 245 1.49 20.73 4.41
CA LYS A 245 1.17 21.71 5.45
C LYS A 245 -0.17 22.36 5.12
N PRO A 246 -1.30 21.76 5.57
CA PRO A 246 -2.61 22.39 5.44
C PRO A 246 -2.59 23.82 5.96
N LEU A 247 -3.42 24.70 5.37
CA LEU A 247 -3.61 26.09 5.79
C LEU A 247 -2.45 27.06 5.52
N ALA A 248 -1.31 26.59 5.00
CA ALA A 248 -0.16 27.46 4.75
C ALA A 248 -0.36 28.40 3.54
N VAL A 249 -1.15 28.00 2.54
CA VAL A 249 -1.40 28.77 1.32
C VAL A 249 -2.90 29.01 1.18
N PRO A 250 -3.37 30.28 1.21
CA PRO A 250 -4.78 30.60 1.01
C PRO A 250 -5.31 30.03 -0.32
N PHE A 251 -6.54 29.50 -0.30
CA PHE A 251 -7.23 28.92 -1.46
C PHE A 251 -6.60 27.65 -2.06
N ALA A 252 -5.55 27.10 -1.44
CA ALA A 252 -5.01 25.78 -1.75
C ALA A 252 -5.30 24.80 -0.60
N ASP A 253 -5.49 23.52 -0.91
CA ASP A 253 -5.66 22.49 0.13
C ASP A 253 -4.41 22.42 1.03
N ALA A 254 -3.23 22.32 0.42
CA ALA A 254 -1.93 22.41 1.08
C ALA A 254 -0.77 22.56 0.07
N PRO A 255 0.29 23.31 0.38
CA PRO A 255 1.61 23.03 -0.18
C PRO A 255 2.12 21.68 0.33
N ALA A 256 2.85 20.96 -0.52
CA ALA A 256 3.40 19.65 -0.22
C ALA A 256 4.77 19.44 -0.87
N VAL A 257 5.59 18.62 -0.23
CA VAL A 257 6.87 18.15 -0.74
C VAL A 257 6.94 16.63 -0.59
N GLU A 258 7.68 15.97 -1.50
CA GLU A 258 7.80 14.52 -1.54
C GLU A 258 9.25 14.11 -1.85
N ILE A 259 9.72 13.08 -1.16
CA ILE A 259 11.00 12.43 -1.45
C ILE A 259 10.84 10.92 -1.52
N THR A 260 11.67 10.28 -2.35
CA THR A 260 11.85 8.83 -2.37
C THR A 260 13.32 8.51 -2.13
N ARG A 261 13.60 7.59 -1.20
CA ARG A 261 14.96 7.19 -0.80
C ARG A 261 14.98 5.69 -0.48
N PRO A 262 16.07 4.96 -0.80
CA PRO A 262 16.25 3.60 -0.31
C PRO A 262 16.41 3.60 1.22
N VAL A 263 16.04 2.52 1.90
CA VAL A 263 16.29 2.37 3.34
C VAL A 263 17.79 2.36 3.62
N ARG A 264 18.57 1.58 2.86
CA ARG A 264 20.03 1.58 2.96
C ARG A 264 20.62 2.53 1.92
N THR A 265 21.51 3.41 2.36
CA THR A 265 22.40 4.14 1.45
C THR A 265 23.53 3.20 1.09
N ASN A 266 23.60 2.80 -0.19
CA ASN A 266 24.79 2.17 -0.74
C ASN A 266 26.02 3.06 -0.57
#